data_AF-A0A4Q2YG36-F1
#
_entry.id   AF-A0A4Q2YG36-F1
#
_cell.length_a   1.000
_cell.length_b   1.000
_cell.length_c   1.000
_cell.angle_alpha   90.00
_cell.angle_beta   90.00
_cell.angle_gamma   90.00
#
_symmetry.space_group_name_H-M   'P 1'
#
loop_
_entity.id
_entity.type
_entity.pdbx_description
1 polymer ?
#
loop_
_entity_poly.entity_id
_entity_poly.type
_entity_poly.pdbx_seq_one_letter_code
_entity_poly.pdbx_strand_id
1 'polypeptide(L)'
;MAEQGMSAGADGWAVAASSLPLAFAQVREDPRLDMELAGDLAPGSVVMMIASGGETAACLGHLPLVIHAVDMNAAQLALARLKWRLAGAPREEAMKLLGHAEMHEGNRALAILGHQREMGLPEDIFGPPELVARIGPDHCGRYEIVFSELRKCLTPFRDELDAILRSTLPVDVPRASPLAVAIDAAFAEVMRLENLVRLFGEGATRNPLRPFSTHFA
;
A
#
# COMPACT_ATOMS: atom_id res chain seq x y z
N MET A 1 2.10 -42.79 13.30
CA MET A 1 1.19 -41.71 13.71
C MET A 1 1.94 -40.41 13.48
N ALA A 2 1.67 -39.73 12.37
CA ALA A 2 2.27 -38.45 12.08
C ALA A 2 1.58 -37.40 12.95
N GLU A 3 2.37 -36.65 13.73
CA GLU A 3 1.92 -35.42 14.37
C GLU A 3 1.40 -34.50 13.26
N GLN A 4 0.08 -34.33 13.23
CA GLN A 4 -0.53 -33.19 12.54
C GLN A 4 -0.06 -31.96 13.31
N GLY A 5 1.04 -31.37 12.85
CA GLY A 5 1.52 -30.10 13.34
C GLY A 5 0.36 -29.12 13.29
N MET A 6 -0.07 -28.64 14.45
CA MET A 6 -1.04 -27.56 14.55
C MET A 6 -0.49 -26.40 13.72
N SER A 7 -1.09 -26.13 12.55
CA SER A 7 -0.81 -24.90 11.81
C SER A 7 -1.11 -23.76 12.78
N ALA A 8 -0.04 -23.07 13.20
CA ALA A 8 -0.17 -21.92 14.07
C ALA A 8 -1.02 -20.89 13.30
N GLY A 9 -2.11 -20.44 13.92
CA GLY A 9 -3.02 -19.46 13.31
C GLY A 9 -2.30 -18.18 12.88
N ALA A 10 -3.03 -17.32 12.17
CA ALA A 10 -2.49 -16.03 11.73
C ALA A 10 -1.95 -15.21 12.90
N ASP A 11 -0.88 -14.46 12.65
CA ASP A 11 -0.22 -13.64 13.64
C ASP A 11 -1.13 -12.51 14.12
N GLY A 12 -0.90 -12.02 15.35
CA GLY A 12 -1.73 -10.99 15.96
C GLY A 12 -1.81 -9.69 15.14
N TRP A 13 -0.73 -9.30 14.46
CA TRP A 13 -0.71 -8.13 13.57
C TRP A 13 -1.62 -8.33 12.35
N ALA A 14 -1.65 -9.54 11.77
CA ALA A 14 -2.46 -9.86 10.60
C ALA A 14 -3.95 -9.91 10.98
N VAL A 15 -4.25 -10.44 12.17
CA VAL A 15 -5.61 -10.39 12.75
C VAL A 15 -6.05 -8.95 12.94
N ALA A 16 -5.22 -8.07 13.51
CA ALA A 16 -5.53 -6.67 13.70
C ALA A 16 -5.71 -5.92 12.36
N ALA A 17 -4.82 -6.14 11.40
CA ALA A 17 -4.88 -5.46 10.10
C ALA A 17 -6.03 -5.94 9.22
N SER A 18 -6.55 -7.16 9.43
CA SER A 18 -7.66 -7.70 8.63
C SER A 18 -8.96 -6.87 8.68
N SER A 19 -9.14 -6.02 9.69
CA SER A 19 -10.27 -5.09 9.78
C SER A 19 -10.04 -3.75 9.09
N LEU A 20 -8.84 -3.48 8.56
CA LEU A 20 -8.53 -2.23 7.89
C LEU A 20 -9.30 -2.15 6.55
N PRO A 21 -9.96 -1.02 6.28
CA PRO A 21 -10.83 -0.89 5.11
C PRO A 21 -10.02 -0.87 3.81
N LEU A 22 -8.83 -0.26 3.83
CA LEU A 22 -7.92 -0.21 2.70
C LEU A 22 -7.25 -1.57 2.48
N ALA A 23 -7.37 -2.13 1.28
CA ALA A 23 -6.64 -3.33 0.89
C ALA A 23 -5.15 -3.02 0.69
N PHE A 24 -4.88 -1.99 -0.09
CA PHE A 24 -3.58 -1.38 -0.27
C PHE A 24 -3.80 0.12 -0.43
N ALA A 25 -2.96 0.94 0.16
CA ALA A 25 -3.08 2.39 0.07
C ALA A 25 -2.21 2.97 -1.06
N GLN A 26 -1.28 2.18 -1.61
CA GLN A 26 -0.34 2.63 -2.64
C GLN A 26 -0.30 1.71 -3.86
N VAL A 27 -0.38 2.31 -5.04
CA VAL A 27 -0.04 1.71 -6.34
C VAL A 27 1.48 1.60 -6.46
N ARG A 28 1.97 0.47 -6.98
CA ARG A 28 3.41 0.20 -7.13
C ARG A 28 3.84 0.13 -8.60
N GLU A 29 2.88 0.27 -9.49
CA GLU A 29 3.02 0.48 -10.92
C GLU A 29 3.56 1.88 -11.20
N ASP A 30 4.27 2.05 -12.32
CA ASP A 30 4.79 3.34 -12.74
C ASP A 30 3.70 4.14 -13.48
N PRO A 31 3.12 5.20 -12.88
CA PRO A 31 2.04 5.94 -13.52
C PRO A 31 2.48 6.68 -14.78
N ARG A 32 3.80 6.80 -15.04
CA ARG A 32 4.31 7.43 -16.26
C ARG A 32 3.94 6.64 -17.52
N LEU A 33 3.79 5.32 -17.41
CA LEU A 33 3.35 4.48 -18.53
C LEU A 33 1.90 4.81 -18.91
N ASP A 34 1.01 4.94 -17.92
CA ASP A 34 -0.37 5.37 -18.15
C ASP A 34 -0.45 6.80 -18.70
N MET A 35 0.39 7.70 -18.17
CA MET A 35 0.47 9.09 -18.64
C MET A 35 0.93 9.19 -20.09
N GLU A 36 1.91 8.39 -20.50
CA GLU A 36 2.39 8.35 -21.89
C GLU A 36 1.28 7.91 -22.84
N LEU A 37 0.61 6.80 -22.53
CA LEU A 37 -0.52 6.30 -23.34
C LEU A 37 -1.70 7.27 -23.37
N ALA A 38 -2.01 7.90 -22.23
CA ALA A 38 -3.13 8.83 -22.12
C ALA A 38 -2.83 10.21 -22.75
N GLY A 39 -1.54 10.57 -22.89
CA GLY A 39 -1.10 11.83 -23.51
C GLY A 39 -1.43 11.92 -25.00
N ASP A 40 -1.58 10.79 -25.67
CA ASP A 40 -1.95 10.71 -27.09
C ASP A 40 -3.46 10.80 -27.33
N LEU A 41 -4.27 10.81 -26.27
CA LEU A 41 -5.73 10.90 -26.36
C LEU A 41 -6.19 12.33 -26.65
N ALA A 42 -7.31 12.46 -27.36
CA ALA A 42 -7.92 13.74 -27.61
C ALA A 42 -8.46 14.37 -26.30
N PRO A 43 -8.44 15.71 -26.15
CA PRO A 43 -9.09 16.37 -25.04
C PRO A 43 -10.58 15.98 -24.92
N GLY A 44 -11.03 15.68 -23.70
CA GLY A 44 -12.37 15.19 -23.40
C GLY A 44 -12.55 13.68 -23.59
N SER A 45 -11.50 12.95 -24.02
CA SER A 45 -11.53 11.49 -24.04
C SER A 45 -11.84 10.93 -22.65
N VAL A 46 -12.64 9.87 -22.64
CA VAL A 46 -13.09 9.20 -21.42
C VAL A 46 -12.13 8.05 -21.09
N VAL A 47 -11.57 8.08 -19.89
CA VAL A 47 -10.73 7.01 -19.34
C VAL A 47 -11.46 6.36 -18.17
N MET A 48 -11.71 5.06 -18.28
CA MET A 48 -12.21 4.26 -17.16
C MET A 48 -11.03 3.52 -16.52
N MET A 49 -10.89 3.63 -15.21
CA MET A 49 -9.79 3.00 -14.50
C MET A 49 -10.22 2.42 -13.17
N ILE A 50 -9.58 1.31 -12.79
CA ILE A 50 -9.70 0.80 -11.43
C ILE A 50 -8.90 1.74 -10.52
N ALA A 51 -9.56 2.34 -9.53
CA ALA A 51 -8.99 3.37 -8.67
C ALA A 51 -8.22 2.79 -7.48
N SER A 52 -7.45 1.75 -7.76
CA SER A 52 -6.49 1.13 -6.84
C SER A 52 -5.56 2.21 -6.30
N GLY A 53 -5.58 2.54 -5.01
CA GLY A 53 -4.68 3.50 -4.35
C GLY A 53 -4.79 4.98 -4.77
N GLY A 54 -5.23 5.28 -5.99
CA GLY A 54 -5.51 6.62 -6.49
C GLY A 54 -4.31 7.37 -7.09
N GLU A 55 -3.09 6.84 -7.05
CA GLU A 55 -1.89 7.49 -7.59
C GLU A 55 -2.00 7.76 -9.08
N THR A 56 -2.29 6.73 -9.88
CA THR A 56 -2.43 6.88 -11.33
C THR A 56 -3.56 7.85 -11.68
N ALA A 57 -4.66 7.83 -10.93
CA ALA A 57 -5.77 8.78 -11.13
C ALA A 57 -5.31 10.22 -10.86
N ALA A 58 -4.59 10.46 -9.77
CA ALA A 58 -4.03 11.77 -9.44
C ALA A 58 -3.03 12.26 -10.51
N CYS A 59 -2.23 11.35 -11.09
CA CYS A 59 -1.34 11.68 -12.22
C CYS A 59 -2.14 12.05 -13.47
N LEU A 60 -3.05 11.17 -13.92
CA LEU A 60 -3.87 11.39 -15.12
C LEU A 60 -4.74 12.64 -15.04
N GLY A 61 -5.07 13.09 -13.83
CA GLY A 61 -5.84 14.31 -13.61
C GLY A 61 -5.20 15.60 -14.12
N HIS A 62 -3.92 15.57 -14.48
CA HIS A 62 -3.24 16.70 -15.13
C HIS A 62 -3.52 16.78 -16.63
N LEU A 63 -4.12 15.74 -17.22
CA LEU A 63 -4.49 15.70 -18.63
C LEU A 63 -5.95 16.15 -18.82
N PRO A 64 -6.31 16.70 -20.00
CA PRO A 64 -7.66 17.15 -20.29
C PRO A 64 -8.59 15.96 -20.58
N LEU A 65 -8.77 15.06 -19.63
CA LEU A 65 -9.52 13.80 -19.76
C LEU A 65 -10.74 13.79 -18.83
N VAL A 66 -11.72 12.95 -19.16
CA VAL A 66 -12.82 12.61 -18.25
C VAL A 66 -12.49 11.26 -17.60
N ILE A 67 -12.19 11.27 -16.30
CA ILE A 67 -11.79 10.05 -15.58
C ILE A 67 -12.97 9.46 -14.82
N HIS A 68 -13.30 8.20 -15.12
CA HIS A 68 -14.21 7.38 -14.34
C HIS A 68 -13.41 6.38 -13.51
N ALA A 69 -13.19 6.75 -12.25
CA ALA A 69 -12.60 5.91 -11.22
C ALA A 69 -13.64 4.89 -10.69
N VAL A 70 -13.35 3.61 -10.80
CA VAL A 70 -14.19 2.51 -10.29
C VAL A 70 -13.41 1.63 -9.33
N ASP A 71 -14.02 1.26 -8.21
CA ASP A 71 -13.46 0.25 -7.29
C ASP A 71 -14.61 -0.32 -6.46
N MET A 72 -14.52 -1.60 -6.10
CA MET A 72 -15.51 -2.22 -5.20
C MET A 72 -15.29 -1.82 -3.74
N ASN A 73 -14.08 -1.38 -3.39
CA ASN A 73 -13.73 -0.90 -2.08
C ASN A 73 -13.95 0.61 -1.98
N ALA A 74 -14.98 1.02 -1.24
CA ALA A 74 -15.30 2.43 -1.04
C ALA A 74 -14.13 3.24 -0.43
N ALA A 75 -13.28 2.62 0.38
CA ALA A 75 -12.11 3.28 0.95
C ALA A 75 -11.05 3.62 -0.11
N GLN A 76 -10.91 2.79 -1.15
CA GLN A 76 -10.00 3.09 -2.28
C GLN A 76 -10.48 4.31 -3.05
N LEU A 77 -11.78 4.39 -3.36
CA LEU A 77 -12.36 5.56 -4.01
C LEU A 77 -12.22 6.83 -3.14
N ALA A 78 -12.41 6.70 -1.83
CA ALA A 78 -12.20 7.80 -0.90
C ALA A 78 -10.74 8.27 -0.89
N LEU A 79 -9.77 7.35 -0.91
CA LEU A 79 -8.35 7.67 -0.90
C LEU A 79 -7.92 8.30 -2.22
N ALA A 80 -8.44 7.80 -3.34
CA ALA A 80 -8.23 8.40 -4.65
C ALA A 80 -8.76 9.84 -4.72
N ARG A 81 -9.95 10.11 -4.17
CA ARG A 81 -10.49 11.48 -4.04
C ARG A 81 -9.60 12.37 -3.18
N LEU A 82 -9.07 11.85 -2.06
CA LEU A 82 -8.14 12.61 -1.21
C LEU A 82 -6.87 12.96 -1.99
N LYS A 83 -6.20 11.98 -2.60
CA LYS A 83 -4.96 12.19 -3.36
C LYS A 83 -5.16 13.12 -4.55
N TRP A 84 -6.29 13.02 -5.23
CA TRP A 84 -6.67 13.97 -6.28
C TRP A 84 -6.69 15.41 -5.78
N ARG A 85 -7.31 15.66 -4.62
CA ARG A 85 -7.32 17.00 -4.02
C ARG A 85 -5.92 17.47 -3.64
N LEU A 86 -5.10 16.56 -3.08
CA LEU A 86 -3.74 16.85 -2.67
C LEU A 86 -2.77 17.05 -3.84
N ALA A 87 -3.08 16.53 -5.03
CA ALA A 87 -2.28 16.76 -6.23
C ALA A 87 -2.20 18.26 -6.59
N GLY A 88 -3.21 19.05 -6.22
CA GLY A 88 -3.21 20.51 -6.35
C GLY A 88 -2.60 21.27 -5.15
N ALA A 89 -2.19 20.58 -4.08
CA ALA A 89 -1.64 21.20 -2.88
C ALA A 89 -0.11 21.26 -2.91
N PRO A 90 0.54 22.07 -2.05
CA PRO A 90 1.98 22.04 -1.90
C PRO A 90 2.49 20.63 -1.57
N ARG A 91 3.52 20.18 -2.30
CA ARG A 91 4.09 18.82 -2.17
C ARG A 91 4.40 18.44 -0.71
N GLU A 92 5.01 19.34 0.04
CA GLU A 92 5.39 19.06 1.43
C GLU A 92 4.17 18.78 2.31
N GLU A 93 3.09 19.54 2.12
CA GLU A 93 1.84 19.35 2.85
C GLU A 93 1.18 18.00 2.51
N ALA A 94 1.11 17.67 1.21
CA ALA A 94 0.61 16.38 0.76
C ALA A 94 1.42 15.22 1.35
N MET A 95 2.76 15.30 1.31
CA MET A 95 3.64 14.27 1.86
C MET A 95 3.45 14.08 3.37
N LYS A 96 3.33 15.18 4.13
CA LYS A 96 3.08 15.13 5.58
C LYS A 96 1.73 14.50 5.91
N LEU A 97 0.69 14.90 5.17
CA LEU A 97 -0.66 14.41 5.39
C LEU A 97 -0.80 12.93 5.05
N LEU A 98 -0.21 12.49 3.93
CA LEU A 98 -0.26 11.10 3.47
C LEU A 98 0.61 10.15 4.32
N GLY A 99 1.59 10.68 5.06
CA GLY A 99 2.43 9.90 5.99
C GLY A 99 3.88 9.73 5.56
N HIS A 100 4.28 10.32 4.43
CA HIS A 100 5.64 10.24 3.87
C HIS A 100 6.62 11.26 4.45
N ALA A 101 6.13 12.18 5.28
CA ALA A 101 6.94 13.15 6.03
C ALA A 101 6.38 13.35 7.44
N GLU A 102 7.24 13.81 8.35
CA GLU A 102 6.86 14.03 9.75
C GLU A 102 5.77 15.10 9.88
N MET A 103 4.75 14.78 10.69
CA MET A 103 3.66 15.65 11.06
C MET A 103 3.20 15.27 12.45
N HIS A 104 2.94 16.25 13.31
CA HIS A 104 2.36 15.99 14.62
C HIS A 104 1.00 15.28 14.46
N GLU A 105 0.76 14.21 15.20
CA GLU A 105 -0.43 13.35 15.03
C GLU A 105 -1.74 14.14 15.12
N GLY A 106 -1.85 15.05 16.10
CA GLY A 106 -3.03 15.91 16.24
C GLY A 106 -3.28 16.82 15.04
N ASN A 107 -2.22 17.30 14.38
CA ASN A 107 -2.36 18.13 13.18
C ASN A 107 -2.81 17.29 12.00
N ARG A 108 -2.25 16.07 11.85
CA ARG A 108 -2.66 15.13 10.80
C ARG A 108 -4.12 14.72 10.98
N ALA A 109 -4.53 14.39 12.21
CA ALA A 109 -5.90 14.04 12.54
C ALA A 109 -6.89 15.14 12.14
N LEU A 110 -6.62 16.39 12.53
CA LEU A 110 -7.47 17.55 12.19
C LEU A 110 -7.57 17.78 10.69
N ALA A 111 -6.44 17.70 9.97
CA ALA A 111 -6.41 17.91 8.52
C ALA A 111 -7.17 16.81 7.76
N ILE A 112 -6.96 15.54 8.12
CA ILE A 112 -7.68 14.41 7.50
C ILE A 112 -9.18 14.51 7.78
N LEU A 113 -9.57 14.84 9.02
CA LEU A 113 -10.97 15.03 9.38
C LEU A 113 -11.63 16.17 8.61
N GLY A 114 -10.90 17.27 8.39
CA GLY A 114 -11.34 18.37 7.53
C GLY A 114 -11.67 17.90 6.12
N HIS A 115 -10.75 17.18 5.48
CA HIS A 115 -10.98 16.61 4.15
C HIS A 115 -12.12 15.59 4.11
N GLN A 116 -12.24 14.72 5.10
CA GLN A 116 -13.34 13.75 5.20
C GLN A 116 -14.69 14.46 5.27
N ARG A 117 -14.82 15.49 6.11
CA ARG A 117 -16.05 16.28 6.24
C ARG A 117 -16.41 17.01 4.96
N GLU A 118 -15.45 17.67 4.32
CA GLU A 118 -15.67 18.35 3.03
C GLU A 118 -16.10 17.39 1.92
N MET A 119 -15.63 16.14 1.95
CA MET A 119 -15.97 15.12 0.97
C MET A 119 -17.22 14.31 1.32
N GLY A 120 -17.82 14.53 2.50
CA GLY A 120 -18.95 13.76 3.03
C GLY A 120 -18.60 12.30 3.33
N LEU A 121 -17.39 12.03 3.80
CA LEU A 121 -16.88 10.68 4.06
C LEU A 121 -16.99 10.33 5.56
N PRO A 122 -17.16 9.03 5.90
CA PRO A 122 -17.02 8.55 7.28
C PRO A 122 -15.63 8.85 7.87
N GLU A 123 -15.56 9.10 9.17
CA GLU A 123 -14.31 9.46 9.87
C GLU A 123 -13.30 8.30 9.89
N ASP A 124 -13.77 7.05 9.84
CA ASP A 124 -12.97 5.83 9.87
C ASP A 124 -12.73 5.21 8.48
N ILE A 125 -13.08 5.92 7.39
CA ILE A 125 -13.01 5.39 6.03
C ILE A 125 -11.61 4.92 5.62
N PHE A 126 -10.55 5.48 6.20
CA PHE A 126 -9.15 5.09 5.96
C PHE A 126 -8.59 4.13 7.01
N GLY A 127 -9.38 3.76 8.01
CA GLY A 127 -8.97 2.98 9.18
C GLY A 127 -9.20 3.75 10.48
N PRO A 128 -8.79 3.18 11.63
CA PRO A 128 -8.93 3.83 12.93
C PRO A 128 -8.29 5.23 12.94
N PRO A 129 -8.99 6.29 13.37
CA PRO A 129 -8.48 7.67 13.29
C PRO A 129 -7.12 7.85 13.95
N GLU A 130 -6.85 7.18 15.07
CA GLU A 130 -5.58 7.26 15.79
C GLU A 130 -4.44 6.60 14.99
N LEU A 131 -4.73 5.50 14.29
CA LEU A 131 -3.75 4.85 13.42
C LEU A 131 -3.43 5.77 12.24
N VAL A 132 -4.46 6.28 11.56
CA VAL A 132 -4.31 7.17 10.40
C VAL A 132 -3.58 8.46 10.78
N ALA A 133 -3.88 9.03 11.95
CA ALA A 133 -3.19 10.21 12.48
C ALA A 133 -1.70 9.95 12.75
N ARG A 134 -1.35 8.73 13.20
CA ARG A 134 0.03 8.35 13.50
C ARG A 134 0.87 8.08 12.25
N ILE A 135 0.36 7.27 11.32
CA ILE A 135 1.16 6.78 10.19
C ILE A 135 0.77 7.37 8.84
N GLY A 136 -0.36 8.06 8.74
CA GLY A 136 -0.89 8.58 7.47
C GLY A 136 -1.64 7.51 6.66
N PRO A 137 -2.61 7.94 5.83
CA PRO A 137 -3.49 7.04 5.10
C PRO A 137 -2.73 6.16 4.09
N ASP A 138 -1.60 6.62 3.54
CA ASP A 138 -0.78 5.82 2.62
C ASP A 138 -0.07 4.66 3.31
N HIS A 139 -0.12 4.57 4.63
CA HIS A 139 0.45 3.46 5.39
C HIS A 139 -0.60 2.61 6.12
N CYS A 140 -1.90 2.92 5.94
CA CYS A 140 -3.02 2.23 6.60
C CYS A 140 -3.65 1.09 5.78
N GLY A 141 -3.10 0.75 4.62
CA GLY A 141 -3.57 -0.41 3.86
C GLY A 141 -3.10 -1.74 4.47
N ARG A 142 -3.89 -2.81 4.29
CA ARG A 142 -3.52 -4.17 4.72
C ARG A 142 -2.15 -4.59 4.18
N TYR A 143 -1.89 -4.34 2.90
CA TYR A 143 -0.57 -4.57 2.30
C TYR A 143 0.52 -3.69 2.92
N GLU A 144 0.25 -2.43 3.21
CA GLU A 144 1.23 -1.54 3.84
C GLU A 144 1.62 -1.99 5.25
N ILE A 145 0.70 -2.62 5.99
CA ILE A 145 1.02 -3.29 7.25
C ILE A 145 1.93 -4.50 7.00
N VAL A 146 1.65 -5.35 6.00
CA VAL A 146 2.55 -6.46 5.60
C VAL A 146 3.96 -5.95 5.33
N PHE A 147 4.11 -4.88 4.55
CA PHE A 147 5.41 -4.29 4.26
C PHE A 147 6.06 -3.65 5.49
N SER A 148 5.26 -3.13 6.42
CA SER A 148 5.75 -2.64 7.71
C SER A 148 6.36 -3.76 8.54
N GLU A 149 5.70 -4.93 8.60
CA GLU A 149 6.23 -6.10 9.30
C GLU A 149 7.51 -6.64 8.62
N LEU A 150 7.54 -6.72 7.28
CA LEU A 150 8.77 -7.08 6.55
C LEU A 150 9.94 -6.14 6.90
N ARG A 151 9.70 -4.83 6.92
CA ARG A 151 10.71 -3.84 7.31
C ARG A 151 11.19 -4.04 8.75
N LYS A 152 10.32 -4.47 9.67
CA LYS A 152 10.71 -4.78 11.05
C LYS A 152 11.68 -5.96 11.09
N CYS A 153 11.35 -7.07 10.43
CA CYS A 153 12.23 -8.24 10.31
C CYS A 153 13.59 -7.89 9.71
N LEU A 154 13.61 -6.95 8.76
CA LEU A 154 14.82 -6.53 8.04
C LEU A 154 15.54 -5.33 8.66
N THR A 155 15.13 -4.87 9.86
CA THR A 155 15.76 -3.72 10.54
C THR A 155 17.29 -3.84 10.67
N PRO A 156 17.87 -5.02 10.99
CA PRO A 156 19.32 -5.15 11.08
C PRO A 156 20.08 -4.87 9.77
N PHE A 157 19.40 -4.96 8.63
CA PHE A 157 19.96 -4.77 7.30
C PHE A 157 19.49 -3.47 6.62
N ARG A 158 18.90 -2.55 7.38
CA ARG A 158 18.32 -1.31 6.85
C ARG A 158 19.29 -0.53 5.97
N ASP A 159 20.51 -0.29 6.45
CA ASP A 159 21.47 0.55 5.72
C ASP A 159 21.92 -0.11 4.41
N GLU A 160 22.08 -1.43 4.41
CA GLU A 160 22.42 -2.23 3.22
C GLU A 160 21.27 -2.20 2.20
N LEU A 161 20.04 -2.39 2.66
CA LEU A 161 18.84 -2.29 1.83
C LEU A 161 18.66 -0.88 1.26
N ASP A 162 18.87 0.17 2.06
CA ASP A 162 18.78 1.56 1.60
C ASP A 162 19.84 1.86 0.54
N ALA A 163 21.06 1.32 0.68
CA ALA A 163 22.10 1.44 -0.33
C ALA A 163 21.71 0.74 -1.64
N ILE A 164 21.14 -0.47 -1.56
CA ILE A 164 20.66 -1.22 -2.73
C ILE A 164 19.52 -0.48 -3.42
N LEU A 165 18.50 -0.04 -2.67
CA LEU A 165 17.30 0.61 -3.21
C LEU A 165 17.59 2.00 -3.82
N ARG A 166 18.65 2.67 -3.37
CA ARG A 166 19.10 3.96 -3.95
C ARG A 166 20.06 3.77 -5.12
N SER A 167 20.51 2.55 -5.40
CA SER A 167 21.42 2.29 -6.51
C SER A 167 20.72 2.54 -7.84
N THR A 168 21.38 3.28 -8.73
CA THR A 168 20.96 3.45 -10.13
C THR A 168 21.47 2.34 -11.04
N LEU A 169 22.32 1.45 -10.50
CA LEU A 169 22.87 0.29 -11.19
C LEU A 169 22.30 -1.00 -10.56
N PRO A 170 22.11 -2.07 -11.34
CA PRO A 170 21.79 -3.38 -10.78
C PRO A 170 22.81 -3.78 -9.72
N VAL A 171 22.34 -4.12 -8.52
CA VAL A 171 23.16 -4.65 -7.44
C VAL A 171 22.93 -6.14 -7.36
N ASP A 172 23.99 -6.93 -7.46
CA ASP A 172 23.93 -8.36 -7.24
C ASP A 172 24.09 -8.65 -5.75
N VAL A 173 23.06 -9.26 -5.15
CA VAL A 173 23.07 -9.69 -3.74
C VAL A 173 23.32 -11.20 -3.76
N PRO A 174 24.51 -11.67 -3.33
CA PRO A 174 24.80 -13.10 -3.34
C PRO A 174 23.75 -13.88 -2.55
N ARG A 175 23.22 -14.97 -3.10
CA ARG A 175 22.16 -15.78 -2.46
C ARG A 175 22.51 -16.30 -1.07
N ALA A 176 23.81 -16.51 -0.82
CA ALA A 176 24.31 -16.97 0.48
C ALA A 176 24.67 -15.82 1.44
N SER A 177 24.45 -14.56 1.04
CA SER A 177 24.72 -13.41 1.89
C SER A 177 23.76 -13.39 3.10
N PRO A 178 24.18 -12.83 4.24
CA PRO A 178 23.30 -12.65 5.39
C PRO A 178 22.01 -11.89 5.05
N LEU A 179 22.10 -10.89 4.16
CA LEU A 179 20.94 -10.13 3.68
C LEU A 179 19.97 -11.02 2.90
N ALA A 180 20.44 -11.80 1.92
CA ALA A 180 19.58 -12.67 1.13
C ALA A 180 18.84 -13.69 2.02
N VAL A 181 19.55 -14.31 2.96
CA VAL A 181 18.96 -15.24 3.94
C VAL A 181 17.91 -14.55 4.82
N ALA A 182 18.18 -13.31 5.24
CA ALA A 182 17.25 -12.53 6.06
C ALA A 182 15.99 -12.12 5.27
N ILE A 183 16.13 -11.78 3.99
CA ILE A 183 15.01 -11.52 3.08
C ILE A 183 14.12 -12.77 2.98
N ASP A 184 14.69 -13.93 2.65
CA ASP A 184 13.95 -15.18 2.53
C ASP A 184 13.21 -15.52 3.84
N ALA A 185 13.89 -15.36 4.98
CA ALA A 185 13.30 -15.59 6.29
C ALA A 185 12.15 -14.62 6.58
N ALA A 186 12.31 -13.32 6.29
CA ALA A 186 11.27 -12.32 6.49
C ALA A 186 10.04 -12.60 5.62
N PHE A 187 10.21 -12.98 4.35
CA PHE A 187 9.10 -13.39 3.49
C PHE A 187 8.41 -14.65 4.00
N ALA A 188 9.20 -15.66 4.41
CA ALA A 188 8.67 -16.91 4.96
C ALA A 188 7.90 -16.71 6.28
N GLU A 189 8.26 -15.70 7.08
CA GLU A 189 7.59 -15.35 8.34
C GLU A 189 6.34 -14.47 8.11
N VAL A 190 6.48 -13.37 7.37
CA VAL A 190 5.41 -12.37 7.26
C VAL A 190 4.36 -12.77 6.22
N MET A 191 4.79 -13.29 5.07
CA MET A 191 3.91 -13.69 3.96
C MET A 191 3.45 -15.15 4.06
N ARG A 192 3.35 -15.69 5.28
CA ARG A 192 2.74 -17.00 5.54
C ARG A 192 1.31 -17.05 5.03
N LEU A 193 0.91 -18.22 4.54
CA LEU A 193 -0.43 -18.42 3.99
C LEU A 193 -1.51 -18.05 5.00
N GLU A 194 -1.34 -18.38 6.29
CA GLU A 194 -2.32 -18.04 7.33
C GLU A 194 -2.52 -16.52 7.47
N ASN A 195 -1.43 -15.75 7.44
CA ASN A 195 -1.48 -14.29 7.50
C ASN A 195 -2.21 -13.72 6.28
N LEU A 196 -1.86 -14.20 5.09
CA LEU A 196 -2.44 -13.69 3.84
C LEU A 196 -3.92 -14.06 3.70
N VAL A 197 -4.29 -15.29 4.04
CA VAL A 197 -5.70 -15.74 4.07
C VAL A 197 -6.47 -14.88 5.07
N ARG A 198 -5.88 -14.56 6.22
CA ARG A 198 -6.53 -13.69 7.21
C ARG A 198 -6.73 -12.27 6.70
N LEU A 199 -5.76 -11.72 5.96
CA LEU A 199 -5.82 -10.34 5.45
C LEU A 199 -6.74 -10.18 4.24
N PHE A 200 -6.72 -11.14 3.32
CA PHE A 200 -7.31 -10.99 1.99
C PHE A 200 -8.37 -12.05 1.65
N GLY A 201 -8.55 -13.04 2.52
CA GLY A 201 -9.44 -14.18 2.31
C GLY A 201 -8.80 -15.30 1.48
N GLU A 202 -9.42 -16.49 1.54
CA GLU A 202 -8.95 -17.65 0.77
C GLU A 202 -9.00 -17.43 -0.74
N GLY A 203 -10.02 -16.74 -1.24
CA GLY A 203 -10.21 -16.53 -2.68
C GLY A 203 -9.05 -15.75 -3.32
N ALA A 204 -8.52 -14.74 -2.60
CA ALA A 204 -7.40 -13.92 -3.07
C ALA A 204 -6.03 -14.60 -2.93
N THR A 205 -5.96 -15.72 -2.20
CA THR A 205 -4.71 -16.41 -1.85
C THR A 205 -4.58 -17.81 -2.47
N ARG A 206 -5.64 -18.29 -3.13
CA ARG A 206 -5.60 -19.53 -3.93
C ARG A 206 -4.80 -19.29 -5.21
N ASN A 207 -3.54 -19.73 -5.20
CA ASN A 207 -2.79 -19.99 -6.43
C ASN A 207 -2.73 -21.51 -6.67
N PRO A 208 -3.28 -22.03 -7.79
CA PRO A 208 -3.29 -23.46 -8.09
C PRO A 208 -1.90 -24.05 -8.40
N LEU A 209 -0.86 -23.22 -8.60
CA LEU A 209 0.44 -23.67 -9.08
C LEU A 209 1.53 -23.79 -7.99
N ARG A 210 1.57 -22.88 -7.00
CA ARG A 210 2.60 -22.86 -5.92
C ARG A 210 2.09 -22.13 -4.67
N PRO A 211 2.66 -22.39 -3.46
CA PRO A 211 2.36 -21.61 -2.26
C PRO A 211 2.73 -20.14 -2.44
N PHE A 212 1.86 -19.22 -1.99
CA PHE A 212 2.01 -17.79 -2.27
C PHE A 212 3.34 -17.19 -1.78
N SER A 213 3.85 -17.66 -0.63
CA SER A 213 5.15 -17.24 -0.07
C SER A 213 6.33 -17.53 -0.99
N THR A 214 6.24 -18.57 -1.84
CA THR A 214 7.31 -18.95 -2.77
C THR A 214 7.32 -18.15 -4.07
N HIS A 215 6.39 -17.20 -4.25
CA HIS A 215 6.42 -16.30 -5.40
C HIS A 215 7.45 -15.18 -5.27
N PHE A 216 7.88 -14.88 -4.05
CA PHE A 216 8.74 -13.74 -3.73
C PHE A 216 10.16 -14.16 -3.30
N ALA A 217 10.43 -15.46 -3.24
CA ALA A 217 11.74 -16.06 -2.93
C ALA A 217 12.45 -16.55 -4.20
#